data_AF-A0A1V5X2Z2-F1
#
_entry.id   AF-A0A1V5X2Z2-F1
#
_cell.length_a   1.000
_cell.length_b   1.000
_cell.length_c   1.000
_cell.angle_alpha   90.00
_cell.angle_beta   90.00
_cell.angle_gamma   90.00
#
_symmetry.space_group_name_H-M   'P 1'
#
loop_
_entity.id
_entity.type
_entity.pdbx_description
1 polymer ?
#
loop_
_entity_poly.entity_id
_entity_poly.type
_entity_poly.pdbx_seq_one_letter_code
_entity_poly.pdbx_strand_id
1 'polypeptide(L)'
;MEIKTKFDPGDTVYGLYSVDRWITETCNFCKGEGYISSNHESFACPKCLKEGEIAITRYSEWRATEEPMRVSHIRLSRYEHQSTYFFDHTLYYVYDSPDCQMKTHFPESDLFSSYEEAMNEVVERNKNNPK
;
A
#
# COMPACT_ATOMS: atom_id res chain seq x y z
N MET A 1 -7.48 -30.37 -14.46
CA MET A 1 -7.67 -28.91 -14.56
C MET A 1 -6.30 -28.32 -14.82
N GLU A 2 -6.09 -27.73 -15.99
CA GLU A 2 -4.85 -26.99 -16.26
C GLU A 2 -5.00 -25.59 -15.66
N ILE A 3 -4.05 -25.20 -14.82
CA ILE A 3 -3.99 -23.84 -14.25
C ILE A 3 -3.19 -23.01 -15.26
N LYS A 4 -3.84 -22.03 -15.88
CA LYS A 4 -3.16 -21.03 -16.71
C LYS A 4 -2.69 -19.90 -15.81
N THR A 5 -1.42 -19.55 -15.92
CA THR A 5 -0.77 -18.44 -15.20
C THR A 5 -0.46 -17.33 -16.19
N LYS A 6 -0.54 -16.07 -15.77
CA LYS A 6 -0.16 -14.91 -16.58
C LYS A 6 1.36 -14.83 -16.83
N PHE A 7 2.15 -15.28 -15.87
CA PHE A 7 3.61 -15.26 -15.90
C PHE A 7 4.18 -16.61 -15.51
N ASP A 8 5.46 -16.82 -15.83
CA ASP A 8 6.24 -18.01 -15.48
C ASP A 8 7.34 -17.70 -14.46
N PRO A 9 7.83 -18.70 -13.70
CA PRO A 9 9.02 -18.52 -12.87
C PRO A 9 10.22 -18.05 -13.69
N GLY A 10 10.85 -16.98 -13.23
CA GLY A 10 11.97 -16.33 -13.91
C GLY A 10 11.59 -15.07 -14.68
N ASP A 11 10.30 -14.83 -14.94
CA ASP A 11 9.81 -13.62 -15.57
C ASP A 11 10.02 -12.40 -14.67
N THR A 12 10.17 -11.25 -15.32
CA THR A 12 10.30 -9.95 -14.68
C THR A 12 8.95 -9.23 -14.73
N VAL A 13 8.47 -8.77 -13.58
CA VAL A 13 7.13 -8.17 -13.40
C VAL A 13 7.20 -6.92 -12.52
N TYR A 14 6.16 -6.08 -12.61
CA TYR A 14 5.93 -4.94 -11.75
C TYR A 14 4.65 -5.16 -10.94
N GLY A 15 4.71 -4.91 -9.64
CA GLY A 15 3.60 -5.17 -8.72
C GLY A 15 2.94 -3.89 -8.23
N LEU A 16 1.67 -3.99 -7.84
CA LEU A 16 0.95 -2.91 -7.17
C LEU A 16 0.76 -3.17 -5.68
N TYR A 17 1.01 -2.15 -4.87
CA TYR A 17 0.77 -2.18 -3.43
C TYR A 17 0.02 -0.92 -3.01
N SER A 18 -0.79 -1.04 -1.95
CA SER A 18 -1.44 0.12 -1.34
C SER A 18 -0.63 0.61 -0.15
N VAL A 19 -0.55 1.94 -0.01
CA VAL A 19 -0.02 2.60 1.17
C VAL A 19 -1.10 3.43 1.82
N ASP A 20 -1.12 3.42 3.14
CA ASP A 20 -2.03 4.26 3.90
C ASP A 20 -1.48 5.66 4.05
N ARG A 21 -2.32 6.63 3.71
CA ARG A 21 -2.04 8.06 3.84
C ARG A 21 -3.06 8.71 4.75
N TRP A 22 -2.59 9.65 5.55
CA TRP A 22 -3.44 10.49 6.38
C TRP A 22 -3.59 11.85 5.71
N ILE A 23 -4.83 12.32 5.61
CA ILE A 23 -5.11 13.73 5.34
C ILE A 23 -5.04 14.43 6.69
N THR A 24 -4.12 15.38 6.80
CA THR A 24 -3.93 16.17 8.01
C THR A 24 -4.43 17.60 7.79
N GLU A 25 -4.89 18.24 8.86
CA GLU A 25 -5.11 19.69 8.92
C GLU A 25 -4.15 20.31 9.91
N THR A 26 -3.78 21.56 9.66
CA THR A 26 -3.05 22.37 10.64
C THR A 26 -3.87 22.49 11.92
N CYS A 27 -3.24 22.19 13.05
CA CYS A 27 -3.90 22.29 14.35
C CYS A 27 -4.23 23.75 14.66
N ASN A 28 -5.52 24.10 14.66
CA ASN A 28 -5.98 25.46 14.94
C ASN A 28 -5.67 25.94 16.37
N PHE A 29 -5.45 25.01 17.32
CA PHE A 29 -5.19 25.35 18.71
C PHE A 29 -3.77 25.89 18.93
N CYS A 30 -2.76 25.28 18.32
CA CYS A 30 -1.37 25.77 18.33
C CYS A 30 -0.97 26.48 17.03
N LYS A 31 -1.91 26.69 16.10
CA LYS A 31 -1.68 27.29 14.78
C LYS A 31 -0.55 26.63 13.98
N GLY A 32 -0.43 25.30 14.07
CA GLY A 32 0.62 24.56 13.35
C GLY A 32 1.95 24.42 14.10
N GLU A 33 2.17 25.17 15.18
CA GLU A 33 3.48 25.21 15.85
C GLU A 33 3.81 23.93 16.66
N GLY A 34 2.81 23.09 16.93
CA GLY A 34 2.94 21.94 17.85
C GLY A 34 3.06 22.32 19.32
N TYR A 35 3.32 23.59 19.63
CA TYR A 35 3.51 24.10 20.98
C TYR A 35 2.69 25.36 21.24
N ILE A 36 2.44 25.65 22.51
CA ILE A 36 1.72 26.84 22.98
C ILE A 36 2.58 27.54 24.01
N SER A 37 2.89 28.80 23.74
CA SER A 37 3.70 29.63 24.62
C SER A 37 2.82 30.35 25.63
N SER A 38 3.14 30.24 26.91
CA SER A 38 2.52 31.01 27.99
C SER A 38 3.58 31.34 29.04
N ASN A 39 3.63 32.58 29.53
CA ASN A 39 4.54 33.02 30.60
C ASN A 39 6.02 32.63 30.38
N HIS A 40 6.55 32.83 29.17
CA HIS A 40 7.93 32.48 28.78
C HIS A 40 8.27 30.98 28.77
N GLU A 41 7.29 30.11 28.99
CA GLU A 41 7.42 28.66 28.88
C GLU A 41 6.66 28.15 27.64
N SER A 42 7.15 27.07 27.05
CA SER A 42 6.55 26.43 25.87
C SER A 42 6.01 25.05 26.27
N PHE A 43 4.72 24.84 26.02
CA PHE A 43 4.03 23.60 26.35
C PHE A 43 3.65 22.85 25.08
N ALA A 44 3.73 21.53 25.14
CA ALA A 44 3.18 20.66 24.11
C ALA A 44 1.71 20.99 23.84
N CYS A 45 1.34 21.17 22.58
CA CYS A 45 -0.06 21.32 22.23
C CYS A 45 -0.81 20.00 22.55
N PRO A 46 -1.79 20.00 23.46
CA PRO A 46 -2.52 18.78 23.83
C PRO A 46 -3.48 18.30 22.73
N LYS A 47 -3.78 19.15 21.74
CA LYS A 47 -4.69 18.84 20.63
C LYS A 47 -4.03 18.07 19.50
N CYS A 48 -2.80 18.42 19.13
CA CYS A 48 -2.03 17.72 18.10
C CYS A 48 -0.86 16.93 18.66
N LEU A 49 -0.73 16.84 19.99
CA LEU A 49 0.33 16.07 20.66
C LEU A 49 1.75 16.41 20.19
N LYS A 50 2.01 17.70 19.94
CA LYS A 50 3.27 18.27 19.38
C LYS A 50 3.49 18.16 17.89
N GLU A 51 2.60 17.50 17.15
CA GLU A 51 2.78 17.29 15.70
C GLU A 51 2.48 18.55 14.86
N GLY A 52 1.82 19.55 15.44
CA GLY A 52 1.38 20.75 14.70
C GLY A 52 0.18 20.51 13.78
N GLU A 53 -0.10 19.26 13.43
CA GLU A 53 -1.20 18.84 12.58
C GLU A 53 -2.09 17.79 13.26
N ILE A 54 -3.34 17.66 12.80
CA ILE A 54 -4.30 16.65 13.26
C ILE A 54 -4.74 15.82 12.06
N ALA A 55 -4.69 14.50 12.18
CA ALA A 55 -5.26 13.60 11.17
C ALA A 55 -6.79 13.71 11.14
N ILE A 56 -7.34 14.00 9.96
CA ILE A 56 -8.78 14.14 9.71
C ILE A 56 -9.36 12.80 9.24
N THR A 57 -8.72 12.22 8.22
CA THR A 57 -9.15 10.97 7.60
C THR A 57 -7.95 10.21 7.07
N ARG A 58 -8.15 8.92 6.79
CA ARG A 58 -7.18 8.04 6.15
C ARG A 58 -7.73 7.59 4.81
N TYR A 59 -6.88 7.58 3.81
CA TYR A 59 -7.16 6.97 2.53
C TYR A 59 -6.02 6.02 2.14
N SER A 60 -6.33 5.04 1.30
CA SER A 60 -5.31 4.20 0.69
C SER A 60 -4.91 4.77 -0.66
N GLU A 61 -3.62 4.74 -0.96
CA GLU A 61 -3.06 5.15 -2.25
C GLU A 61 -2.36 3.95 -2.87
N TRP A 62 -2.77 3.56 -4.07
CA TRP A 62 -2.08 2.53 -4.84
C TRP A 62 -0.80 3.08 -5.45
N ARG A 63 0.24 2.25 -5.48
CA ARG A 63 1.56 2.53 -6.05
C ARG A 63 2.08 1.31 -6.79
N ALA A 64 2.91 1.54 -7.80
CA ALA A 64 3.67 0.49 -8.47
C ALA A 64 5.04 0.32 -7.81
N THR A 65 5.62 -0.88 -7.90
CA THR A 65 7.04 -1.08 -7.58
C THR A 65 7.89 -0.31 -8.60
N GLU A 66 8.85 0.47 -8.11
CA GLU A 66 9.75 1.23 -9.00
C GLU A 66 10.75 0.31 -9.69
N GLU A 67 11.23 -0.70 -8.97
CA GLU A 67 12.12 -1.71 -9.51
C GLU A 67 11.35 -2.96 -9.97
N PRO A 68 11.77 -3.57 -11.09
CA PRO A 68 11.22 -4.84 -11.53
C PRO A 68 11.54 -5.97 -10.54
N MET A 69 10.57 -6.86 -10.33
CA MET A 69 10.69 -8.06 -9.50
C MET A 69 10.77 -9.30 -10.37
N ARG A 70 11.58 -10.29 -9.98
CA ARG A 70 11.65 -11.57 -10.68
C ARG A 70 10.78 -12.61 -9.97
N VAL A 71 9.87 -13.26 -10.71
CA VAL A 71 9.03 -14.33 -10.19
C VAL A 71 9.92 -15.50 -9.77
N SER A 72 9.90 -15.92 -8.50
CA SER A 72 10.65 -17.09 -8.06
C SER A 72 9.82 -18.37 -8.16
N HIS A 73 8.56 -18.32 -7.72
CA HIS A 73 7.61 -19.42 -7.86
C HIS A 73 6.16 -18.93 -7.81
N ILE A 74 5.28 -19.77 -8.36
CA ILE A 74 3.84 -19.50 -8.41
C ILE A 74 3.17 -20.43 -7.40
N ARG A 75 2.34 -19.86 -6.53
CA ARG A 75 1.61 -20.59 -5.51
C ARG A 75 0.12 -20.32 -5.66
N LEU A 76 -0.64 -21.38 -5.92
CA LEU A 76 -2.09 -21.35 -5.71
C LEU A 76 -2.33 -21.38 -4.20
N SER A 77 -2.92 -20.31 -3.66
CA SER A 77 -3.31 -20.28 -2.25
C SER A 77 -4.82 -20.20 -2.14
N ARG A 78 -5.38 -20.95 -1.19
CA ARG A 78 -6.78 -20.84 -0.79
C ARG A 78 -6.82 -19.85 0.37
N TYR A 79 -7.29 -18.63 0.13
CA TYR A 79 -7.43 -17.64 1.19
C TYR A 79 -8.83 -17.75 1.78
N GLU A 80 -8.93 -17.92 3.10
CA GLU A 80 -10.20 -17.90 3.80
C GLU A 80 -10.51 -16.44 4.15
N HIS A 81 -11.44 -15.83 3.43
CA HIS A 81 -11.90 -14.49 3.76
C HIS A 81 -12.69 -14.59 5.08
N GLN A 82 -12.15 -14.06 6.18
CA GLN A 82 -12.77 -14.19 7.51
C GLN A 82 -14.20 -13.62 7.59
N SER A 83 -14.62 -12.79 6.62
CA SER A 83 -15.92 -12.13 6.60
C SER A 83 -16.99 -12.86 5.79
N THR A 84 -16.62 -13.74 4.86
CA THR A 84 -17.58 -14.45 4.00
C THR A 84 -17.04 -15.84 3.69
N TYR A 85 -17.83 -16.89 3.91
CA TYR A 85 -17.47 -18.30 3.63
C TYR A 85 -17.36 -18.60 2.12
N PHE A 86 -16.78 -17.69 1.34
CA PHE A 86 -16.40 -17.89 -0.05
C PHE A 86 -14.92 -18.24 -0.12
N PHE A 87 -14.62 -19.35 -0.79
CA PHE A 87 -13.26 -19.73 -1.11
C PHE A 87 -12.90 -19.08 -2.44
N ASP A 88 -12.07 -18.04 -2.39
CA ASP A 88 -11.47 -17.52 -3.62
C ASP A 88 -10.16 -18.27 -3.90
N HIS A 89 -10.03 -18.80 -5.11
CA HIS A 89 -8.82 -19.48 -5.54
C HIS A 89 -7.92 -18.44 -6.20
N THR A 90 -7.16 -17.70 -5.39
CA THR A 90 -6.27 -16.66 -5.89
C THR A 90 -4.87 -17.22 -6.15
N LEU A 91 -4.38 -17.00 -7.37
CA LEU A 91 -2.98 -17.25 -7.72
C LEU A 91 -2.13 -16.13 -7.13
N TYR A 92 -1.15 -16.52 -6.30
CA TYR A 92 -0.15 -15.62 -5.77
C TYR A 92 1.21 -15.92 -6.38
N TYR A 93 1.92 -14.87 -6.77
CA TYR A 93 3.30 -14.96 -7.20
C TYR A 93 4.18 -14.54 -6.02
N VAL A 94 5.23 -15.33 -5.81
CA VAL A 94 6.21 -15.11 -4.75
C VAL A 94 7.53 -14.76 -5.42
N TYR A 95 8.24 -13.81 -4.83
CA TYR A 95 9.56 -13.40 -5.29
C TYR A 95 10.55 -13.45 -4.14
N ASP A 96 11.81 -13.68 -4.49
CA ASP A 96 12.93 -13.58 -3.56
C ASP A 96 13.49 -12.16 -3.66
N SER A 97 13.08 -11.29 -2.74
CA SER A 97 13.75 -10.01 -2.57
C SER A 97 15.05 -10.24 -1.80
N PRO A 98 16.22 -9.78 -2.30
CA PRO A 98 17.47 -9.85 -1.55
C PRO A 98 17.44 -9.01 -0.26
N ASP A 99 16.56 -8.01 -0.18
CA ASP A 99 16.52 -7.04 0.92
C ASP A 99 15.38 -7.28 1.93
N CYS A 100 14.45 -8.20 1.64
CA CYS A 100 13.28 -8.44 2.47
C CYS A 100 13.22 -9.89 2.95
N GLN A 101 13.41 -10.12 4.25
CA GLN A 101 13.20 -11.42 4.89
C GLN A 101 11.72 -11.88 4.88
N MET A 102 10.81 -11.03 4.42
CA MET A 102 9.40 -11.38 4.21
C MET A 102 9.16 -11.67 2.73
N LYS A 103 8.67 -12.88 2.44
CA LYS A 103 8.12 -13.23 1.13
C LYS A 103 6.86 -12.43 0.91
N THR A 104 6.91 -11.40 0.07
CA THR A 104 5.71 -10.66 -0.30
C THR A 104 4.94 -11.45 -1.35
N HIS A 105 3.63 -11.49 -1.19
CA HIS A 105 2.72 -12.22 -2.06
C HIS A 105 1.88 -11.23 -2.84
N PHE A 106 1.93 -11.27 -4.17
CA PHE A 106 1.05 -10.45 -5.02
C PHE A 106 0.00 -11.34 -5.67
N PRO A 107 -1.28 -10.96 -5.64
CA PRO A 107 -2.28 -11.61 -6.48
C PRO A 107 -1.97 -11.33 -7.96
N GLU A 108 -2.30 -12.27 -8.85
CA GLU A 108 -2.07 -12.12 -10.29
C GLU A 108 -2.64 -10.82 -10.88
N SER A 109 -3.77 -10.35 -10.35
CA SER A 109 -4.45 -9.11 -10.74
C SER A 109 -3.62 -7.85 -10.52
N ASP A 110 -2.59 -7.92 -9.67
CA ASP A 110 -1.78 -6.78 -9.25
C ASP A 110 -0.39 -6.83 -9.88
N LEU A 111 -0.17 -7.72 -10.85
CA LEU A 111 1.11 -7.91 -11.53
C LEU A 111 1.02 -7.56 -13.01
N PHE A 112 2.02 -6.82 -13.48
CA PHE A 112 2.08 -6.25 -14.82
C PHE A 112 3.42 -6.55 -15.48
N SER A 113 3.43 -6.62 -16.81
CA SER A 113 4.62 -6.99 -17.57
C SER A 113 5.60 -5.82 -17.73
N SER A 114 5.10 -4.60 -17.56
CA SER A 114 5.88 -3.37 -17.64
C SER A 114 5.47 -2.36 -16.56
N TYR A 115 6.38 -1.43 -16.26
CA TYR A 115 6.12 -0.32 -15.34
C TYR A 115 5.01 0.60 -15.86
N GLU A 116 4.94 0.82 -17.17
CA GLU A 116 3.91 1.67 -17.80
C GLU A 116 2.52 1.08 -17.60
N GLU A 117 2.34 -0.23 -17.81
CA GLU A 117 1.08 -0.94 -17.52
C GLU A 117 0.70 -0.81 -16.05
N ALA A 118 1.65 -1.04 -15.14
CA ALA A 118 1.42 -0.91 -13.70
C ALA A 118 0.98 0.51 -13.32
N MET A 119 1.62 1.53 -13.88
CA MET A 119 1.30 2.93 -13.61
C MET A 119 -0.06 3.34 -14.15
N ASN A 120 -0.45 2.84 -15.33
CA ASN A 120 -1.78 3.08 -15.88
C ASN A 120 -2.86 2.49 -14.95
N GLU A 121 -2.65 1.28 -14.45
CA GLU A 121 -3.58 0.66 -13.49
C GLU A 121 -3.62 1.43 -12.15
N VAL A 122 -2.47 1.91 -11.64
CA VAL A 122 -2.42 2.76 -10.45
C VAL A 122 -3.29 4.00 -10.61
N VAL A 123 -3.20 4.66 -11.77
CA VAL A 123 -4.01 5.85 -12.07
C VAL A 123 -5.50 5.50 -12.03
N GLU A 124 -5.91 4.40 -12.66
CA GLU A 124 -7.32 3.97 -12.66
C GLU A 124 -7.82 3.56 -11.26
N ARG A 125 -7.03 2.81 -10.49
CA ARG A 125 -7.40 2.43 -9.11
C ARG A 125 -7.53 3.64 -8.20
N ASN A 126 -6.59 4.58 -8.28
CA ASN A 126 -6.63 5.79 -7.47
C ASN A 126 -7.74 6.77 -7.88
N LYS A 127 -8.16 6.81 -9.16
CA LYS A 127 -9.38 7.55 -9.57
C LYS A 127 -10.63 7.00 -8.91
N ASN A 128 -10.70 5.67 -8.73
CA ASN A 128 -11.84 4.99 -8.16
C ASN A 128 -11.74 4.80 -6.63
N ASN A 129 -10.68 5.32 -6.00
CA ASN A 129 -10.49 5.23 -4.55
C ASN A 129 -10.86 6.56 -3.87
N PRO A 130 -11.96 6.62 -3.12
CA PRO A 130 -12.38 7.85 -2.44
C PRO A 130 -11.34 8.30 -1.41
N LYS A 131 -11.05 9.60 -1.39
CA LYS A 131 -10.13 10.25 -0.44
C LYS A 131 -10.89 10.81 0.76
#